data_AF-A0ABD5WS50-F1
#
_entry.id   AF-A0ABD5WS50-F1
#
_cell.length_a   1.000
_cell.length_b   1.000
_cell.length_c   1.000
_cell.angle_alpha   90.00
_cell.angle_beta   90.00
_cell.angle_gamma   90.00
#
_symmetry.space_group_name_H-M   'P 1'
#
loop_
_entity.id
_entity.type
_entity.pdbx_description
1 polymer ?
#
loop_
_entity_poly.entity_id
_entity_poly.type
_entity_poly.pdbx_seq_one_letter_code
_entity_poly.pdbx_strand_id
1 'polypeptide(L)' 'MSDGQTTFPRQCDHCGTPFETNVRYPTATEDGECDSLEIHTFCDEECKSAWQRIAESADS' A
#
# COMPACT_ATOMS: atom_id res chain seq x y z
N MET A 1 -8.04 16.27 -21.86
CA MET A 1 -6.86 16.59 -21.02
C MET A 1 -7.32 16.48 -19.58
N SER A 2 -7.26 15.28 -19.00
CA SER A 2 -7.43 15.11 -17.56
C SER A 2 -6.30 14.22 -17.14
N ASP A 3 -5.20 14.85 -16.72
CA ASP A 3 -4.14 14.22 -15.95
C ASP A 3 -4.83 13.44 -14.83
N GLY A 4 -4.91 12.12 -15.00
CA GLY A 4 -5.14 11.21 -13.91
C GLY A 4 -3.95 11.37 -12.99
N GLN A 5 -4.04 12.30 -12.04
CA GLN A 5 -3.04 12.47 -11.01
C GLN A 5 -3.16 11.24 -10.12
N THR A 6 -2.53 10.15 -10.56
CA THR A 6 -2.23 9.00 -9.71
C THR A 6 -1.37 9.56 -8.59
N THR A 7 -2.00 9.86 -7.45
CA THR A 7 -1.29 10.23 -6.23
C THR A 7 -0.52 8.99 -5.82
N PHE A 8 0.72 8.89 -6.30
CA PHE A 8 1.61 7.84 -5.85
C PHE A 8 1.80 8.01 -4.35
N PRO A 9 1.66 6.92 -3.57
CA PRO A 9 1.91 6.99 -2.14
C PRO A 9 3.32 7.50 -1.93
N ARG A 10 3.47 8.44 -0.99
CA ARG A 10 4.74 9.09 -0.69
C ARG A 10 5.41 8.49 0.55
N GLN A 11 4.74 7.57 1.22
CA GLN A 11 5.18 6.95 2.46
C GLN A 11 4.65 5.54 2.59
N CYS A 12 5.34 4.72 3.37
CA CYS A 12 4.95 3.36 3.73
C CYS A 12 3.65 3.38 4.53
N ASP A 13 2.69 2.57 4.11
CA ASP A 13 1.39 2.48 4.75
C ASP A 13 1.47 1.83 6.15
N HIS A 14 2.48 0.98 6.38
CA HIS A 14 2.67 0.29 7.65
C HIS A 14 3.45 1.13 8.68
N CYS A 15 4.59 1.72 8.29
CA CYS A 15 5.50 2.39 9.22
C CYS A 15 5.61 3.91 9.03
N GLY A 16 5.01 4.47 7.97
CA GLY A 16 5.06 5.90 7.67
C GLY A 16 6.39 6.40 7.10
N THR A 17 7.35 5.52 6.82
CA THR A 17 8.65 5.91 6.25
C THR A 17 8.45 6.54 4.86
N PRO A 18 9.01 7.73 4.58
CA PRO A 18 8.88 8.37 3.28
C PRO A 18 9.60 7.56 2.19
N PHE A 19 8.98 7.51 1.01
CA PHE A 19 9.56 6.86 -0.16
C PHE A 19 10.53 7.76 -0.90
N GLU A 20 11.62 7.16 -1.34
CA GLU A 20 12.57 7.79 -2.24
C GLU A 20 12.02 7.80 -3.67
N THR A 21 12.23 8.90 -4.36
CA THR A 21 11.92 9.00 -5.78
C THR A 21 12.83 8.04 -6.56
N ASN A 22 12.26 7.32 -7.54
CA ASN A 22 12.98 6.37 -8.41
C ASN A 22 13.31 4.99 -7.79
N VAL A 23 12.76 4.66 -6.62
CA VAL A 23 12.87 3.32 -6.03
C VAL A 23 11.58 2.54 -6.27
N ARG A 24 11.71 1.25 -6.60
CA ARG A 24 10.55 0.35 -6.70
C ARG A 24 10.27 -0.25 -5.34
N TYR A 25 9.07 0.04 -4.83
CA TYR A 25 8.61 -0.44 -3.55
C TYR A 25 7.62 -1.60 -3.70
N PRO A 26 7.60 -2.54 -2.75
CA PRO A 26 6.60 -3.59 -2.73
C PRO A 26 5.20 -3.04 -2.44
N THR A 27 4.21 -3.61 -3.13
CA THR A 27 2.80 -3.25 -2.99
C THR A 27 1.96 -4.47 -2.63
N ALA A 28 0.83 -4.24 -1.96
CA ALA A 28 -0.26 -5.19 -1.74
C ALA A 28 -1.58 -4.54 -2.14
N THR A 29 -2.56 -5.37 -2.45
CA THR A 29 -3.93 -4.94 -2.75
C THR A 29 -4.86 -5.55 -1.73
N GLU A 30 -5.74 -4.72 -1.18
CA GLU A 30 -6.87 -5.11 -0.35
C GLU A 30 -8.16 -4.91 -1.14
N ASP A 31 -9.11 -5.83 -0.97
CA ASP A 31 -10.49 -5.54 -1.32
C ASP A 31 -11.08 -4.57 -0.30
N GLY A 32 -11.25 -3.33 -0.72
CA GLY A 32 -11.91 -2.29 0.05
C GLY A 32 -13.44 -2.40 -0.06
N GLU A 33 -14.12 -1.64 0.79
CA GLU A 33 -15.58 -1.60 0.84
C GLU A 33 -16.17 -1.11 -0.51
N CYS A 34 -17.17 -1.84 -1.04
CA CYS A 34 -17.81 -1.57 -2.35
C CYS A 34 -16.95 -1.85 -3.61
N ASP A 35 -16.31 -3.02 -3.70
CA ASP A 35 -15.60 -3.49 -4.91
C ASP A 35 -14.43 -2.56 -5.32
N SER A 36 -13.99 -1.70 -4.40
CA SER A 36 -12.81 -0.87 -4.62
C SER A 36 -11.56 -1.67 -4.28
N LEU A 37 -10.54 -1.60 -5.13
CA LEU A 37 -9.21 -2.12 -4.80
C LEU A 37 -8.37 -1.03 -4.16
N GLU A 38 -8.00 -1.20 -2.90
CA GLU A 38 -7.07 -0.32 -2.21
C GLU A 38 -5.64 -0.84 -2.41
N ILE A 39 -4.74 0.03 -2.90
CA ILE A 39 -3.35 -0.32 -3.17
C ILE A 39 -2.48 0.25 -2.04
N HIS A 40 -1.90 -0.64 -1.24
CA HIS A 40 -0.97 -0.28 -0.17
C HIS A 40 0.46 -0.46 -0.66
N THR A 41 1.33 0.50 -0.34
CA THR A 41 2.77 0.45 -0.70
C THR A 41 3.61 0.43 0.57
N PHE A 42 4.69 -0.34 0.55
CA PHE A 42 5.54 -0.59 1.72
C PHE A 42 6.99 -0.33 1.40
N CYS A 43 7.80 0.07 2.39
CA CYS A 43 9.23 0.30 2.17
C CYS A 43 9.99 -1.00 1.88
N ASP A 44 9.51 -2.12 2.45
CA ASP A 44 10.17 -3.41 2.40
C ASP A 44 9.17 -4.57 2.56
N GLU A 45 9.61 -5.78 2.21
CA GLU A 45 8.81 -7.01 2.30
C GLU A 45 8.37 -7.33 3.73
N GLU A 46 9.15 -6.92 4.74
CA GLU A 46 8.80 -7.10 6.16
C GLU A 46 7.56 -6.28 6.54
N CYS A 47 7.52 -5.00 6.15
CA CYS A 47 6.36 -4.13 6.37
C CYS A 47 5.13 -4.65 5.65
N LYS A 48 5.29 -5.12 4.40
CA LYS A 48 4.21 -5.74 3.63
C LYS A 48 3.67 -6.99 4.34
N SER A 49 4.56 -7.90 4.74
CA SER A 49 4.18 -9.17 5.40
C SER A 49 3.56 -8.95 6.79
N ALA A 50 3.99 -7.92 7.52
CA ALA A 50 3.37 -7.54 8.78
C ALA A 50 1.96 -7.01 8.58
N TRP A 51 1.76 -6.13 7.59
CA TRP A 51 0.45 -5.60 7.24
C TRP A 51 -0.51 -6.71 6.76
N GLN A 52 -0.07 -7.61 5.86
CA GLN A 52 -0.92 -8.69 5.35
C GLN A 52 -1.43 -9.62 6.47
N ARG A 53 -0.57 -9.96 7.44
CA ARG A 53 -0.97 -10.78 8.59
C ARG A 53 -2.04 -10.11 9.46
N ILE A 54 -2.04 -8.77 9.52
CA ILE A 54 -3.05 -8.01 10.25
C ILE A 54 -4.36 -7.99 9.45
N ALA A 55 -4.29 -7.73 8.14
CA ALA A 55 -5.44 -7.73 7.24
C ALA A 55 -6.19 -9.09 7.25
N GLU A 56 -5.46 -10.20 7.13
CA GLU A 56 -6.04 -11.55 7.20
C GLU A 56 -6.71 -11.86 8.54
N SER A 57 -6.26 -11.22 9.63
CA SER A 57 -6.82 -11.44 10.97
C SER A 57 -8.07 -10.60 11.26
N ALA A 58 -8.36 -9.59 10.44
CA ALA A 58 -9.54 -8.73 10.59
C ALA A 58 -10.81 -9.32 9.96
N ASP A 59 -10.67 -10.31 9.07
CA ASP A 59 -11.77 -11.00 8.35
C ASP A 59 -12.32 -12.24 9.09
N SER A 60 -11.89 -12.51 10.34
CA SER A 60 -12.32 -13.69 11.15
C SER A 60 -13.46 -13.43 12.12
#